data_AF-A0A4Y2QVI4-F1
#
_entry.id   AF-A0A4Y2QVI4-F1
#
_cell.length_a   1.000
_cell.length_b   1.000
_cell.length_c   1.000
_cell.angle_alpha   90.00
_cell.angle_beta   90.00
_cell.angle_gamma   90.00
#
_symmetry.space_group_name_H-M   'P 1'
#
loop_
_entity.id
_entity.type
_entity.pdbx_description
1 polymer ?
#
loop_
_entity_poly.entity_id
_entity_poly.type
_entity_poly.pdbx_seq_one_letter_code
_entity_poly.pdbx_strand_id
1 'polypeptide(L)'
;MFQFCQEHLKGITFTYIRDEEIIQHHNNKLLDQFENSVTITGTGKFYCFVPVLESNLKCFITSQATEYEIHSTTKAVQITLSIRDSITCVYDGQWWLAEVNDISEINKDVLVTFYHPAGPRTAFKKKENRLGCP
;
A
#
# COMPACT_ATOMS: atom_id res chain seq x y z
N MET A 1 41.65 -5.54 -5.25
CA MET A 1 41.08 -4.31 -5.84
C MET A 1 40.26 -3.53 -4.82
N PHE A 2 39.17 -4.08 -4.27
CA PHE A 2 38.31 -3.38 -3.28
C PHE A 2 39.07 -2.81 -2.08
N GLN A 3 39.82 -3.66 -1.37
CA GLN A 3 40.57 -3.28 -0.17
C GLN A 3 41.60 -2.16 -0.44
N PHE A 4 42.29 -2.24 -1.58
CA PHE A 4 43.21 -1.20 -2.02
C PHE A 4 42.51 0.16 -2.19
N CYS A 5 41.36 0.19 -2.87
CA CYS A 5 40.59 1.42 -3.06
C CYS A 5 40.08 2.01 -1.74
N GLN A 6 39.57 1.16 -0.83
CA GLN A 6 39.05 1.58 0.47
C GLN A 6 40.14 2.21 1.35
N GLU A 7 41.37 1.67 1.31
CA GLU A 7 42.49 2.16 2.11
C GLU A 7 43.13 3.45 1.54
N HIS A 8 43.15 3.60 0.20
CA HIS A 8 43.97 4.63 -0.45
C HIS A 8 43.17 5.78 -1.08
N LEU A 9 41.88 5.60 -1.39
CA LEU A 9 41.05 6.63 -2.01
C LEU A 9 40.13 7.28 -0.97
N LYS A 10 40.62 8.36 -0.34
CA LYS A 10 39.88 9.11 0.68
C LYS A 10 38.76 9.96 0.06
N GLY A 11 37.63 10.07 0.76
CA GLY A 11 36.48 10.87 0.34
C GLY A 11 35.49 10.16 -0.59
N ILE A 12 35.73 8.89 -0.91
CA ILE A 12 34.81 8.03 -1.66
C ILE A 12 34.42 6.83 -0.79
N THR A 13 33.12 6.55 -0.70
CA THR A 13 32.60 5.37 0.01
C THR A 13 32.56 4.19 -0.95
N PHE A 14 33.24 3.10 -0.58
CA PHE A 14 33.20 1.84 -1.32
C PHE A 14 32.35 0.83 -0.55
N THR A 15 31.40 0.22 -1.24
CA THR A 15 30.58 -0.87 -0.68
C THR A 15 30.90 -2.13 -1.46
N TYR A 16 31.26 -3.19 -0.75
CA TYR A 16 31.39 -4.52 -1.34
C TYR A 16 30.08 -5.26 -1.11
N ILE A 17 29.45 -5.69 -2.20
CA ILE A 17 28.24 -6.51 -2.16
C ILE A 17 28.64 -7.87 -2.68
N ARG A 18 28.37 -8.91 -1.90
CA ARG A 18 28.65 -10.29 -2.29
C ARG A 18 27.60 -10.79 -3.28
N ASP A 19 27.99 -11.73 -4.14
CA ASP A 19 27.06 -12.34 -5.10
C ASP A 19 25.89 -13.03 -4.36
N GLU A 20 26.16 -13.64 -3.20
CA GLU A 20 25.12 -14.27 -2.39
C GLU A 20 24.09 -13.25 -1.88
N GLU A 21 24.52 -12.02 -1.56
CA GLU A 21 23.62 -10.95 -1.11
C GLU A 21 22.72 -10.45 -2.24
N ILE A 22 23.27 -10.35 -3.46
CA ILE A 22 22.50 -9.97 -4.66
C ILE A 22 21.45 -11.03 -4.97
N ILE A 23 21.86 -12.30 -5.00
CA ILE A 23 20.98 -13.44 -5.28
C ILE A 23 19.88 -13.52 -4.22
N GLN A 24 20.23 -13.42 -2.94
CA GLN A 24 19.25 -13.47 -1.86
C GLN A 24 18.25 -12.32 -1.93
N HIS A 25 18.72 -11.09 -2.12
CA HIS A 25 17.84 -9.93 -2.25
C HIS A 25 16.90 -10.06 -3.45
N HIS A 26 17.42 -10.53 -4.58
CA HIS A 26 16.62 -10.76 -5.78
C HIS A 26 15.55 -11.84 -5.55
N ASN A 27 15.92 -12.97 -4.97
CA ASN A 27 15.00 -14.06 -4.67
C ASN A 27 13.91 -13.64 -3.68
N ASN A 28 14.26 -12.88 -2.64
CA ASN A 28 13.27 -12.34 -1.70
C ASN A 28 12.25 -11.44 -2.41
N LYS A 29 12.72 -10.58 -3.32
CA LYS A 29 11.84 -9.71 -4.12
C LYS A 29 10.93 -10.51 -5.06
N LEU A 30 11.46 -11.54 -5.73
CA LEU A 30 10.66 -12.41 -6.58
C LEU A 30 9.62 -13.20 -5.78
N LEU A 31 10.00 -13.68 -4.60
CA LEU A 31 9.10 -14.40 -3.70
C LEU A 31 7.97 -13.48 -3.22
N ASP A 32 8.29 -12.26 -2.79
CA ASP A 32 7.29 -11.26 -2.41
C ASP A 32 6.32 -10.95 -3.56
N GLN A 33 6.85 -10.75 -4.78
CA GLN A 33 6.02 -10.57 -5.97
C GLN A 33 5.12 -11.77 -6.24
N PHE A 34 5.65 -12.99 -6.12
CA PHE A 34 4.86 -14.20 -6.33
C PHE A 34 3.74 -14.34 -5.31
N GLU A 35 4.01 -14.05 -4.03
CA GLU A 35 3.03 -14.14 -2.96
C GLU A 35 1.98 -13.03 -3.03
N ASN A 36 2.34 -11.82 -3.46
CA ASN A 36 1.44 -10.67 -3.45
C ASN A 36 0.75 -10.39 -4.79
N SER A 37 1.17 -11.03 -5.88
CA SER A 37 0.56 -10.81 -7.20
C SER A 37 -0.70 -11.66 -7.42
N VAL A 38 -1.56 -11.18 -8.31
CA VAL A 38 -2.78 -11.86 -8.78
C VAL A 38 -2.66 -12.13 -10.27
N THR A 39 -3.00 -13.36 -10.65
CA THR A 39 -3.16 -13.73 -12.06
C THR A 39 -4.37 -13.01 -12.64
N ILE A 40 -4.16 -12.26 -13.72
CA ILE A 40 -5.25 -11.67 -14.50
C ILE A 40 -6.07 -12.81 -15.10
N THR A 41 -7.37 -12.83 -14.83
CA THR A 41 -8.22 -13.90 -15.37
C THR A 41 -8.43 -13.67 -16.86
N GLY A 42 -8.23 -14.71 -17.68
CA GLY A 42 -8.40 -14.60 -19.12
C GLY A 42 -7.26 -13.91 -19.86
N THR A 43 -6.04 -13.87 -19.29
CA THR A 43 -4.83 -13.28 -19.91
C THR A 43 -4.66 -13.65 -21.38
N GLY A 44 -4.99 -14.88 -21.77
CA GLY A 44 -4.88 -15.35 -23.17
C GLY A 44 -5.77 -14.60 -24.17
N LYS A 45 -6.73 -13.79 -23.72
CA LYS A 45 -7.55 -12.92 -24.58
C LYS A 45 -6.92 -11.55 -24.83
N PHE A 46 -5.93 -11.16 -24.03
CA PHE A 46 -5.30 -9.85 -24.10
C PHE A 46 -3.94 -9.93 -24.80
N TYR A 47 -3.65 -8.92 -25.61
CA TYR A 47 -2.42 -8.82 -26.41
C TYR A 47 -1.53 -7.66 -25.99
N CYS A 48 -2.06 -6.71 -25.23
CA CYS A 48 -1.30 -5.57 -24.73
C CYS A 48 -1.69 -5.25 -23.28
N PHE A 49 -0.67 -4.93 -22.47
CA PHE A 49 -0.79 -4.59 -21.06
C PHE A 49 -0.06 -3.28 -20.80
N VAL A 50 -0.77 -2.28 -20.27
CA VAL A 50 -0.19 -0.97 -19.97
C VAL A 50 -0.39 -0.65 -18.50
N PRO A 51 0.69 -0.41 -17.73
CA PRO A 51 0.56 0.00 -16.34
C PRO A 51 -0.06 1.39 -16.22
N VAL A 52 -1.04 1.53 -15.32
CA VAL A 52 -1.70 2.83 -15.04
C VAL A 52 -1.33 3.33 -13.65
N LEU A 53 -1.32 2.41 -12.69
CA LEU A 53 -0.99 2.64 -11.28
C LEU A 53 -0.17 1.44 -10.81
N GLU A 54 0.43 1.56 -9.62
CA GLU A 54 1.34 0.56 -9.05
C GLU A 54 0.75 -0.87 -9.06
N SER A 55 -0.56 -0.99 -8.84
CA SER A 55 -1.28 -2.26 -8.75
C SER A 55 -2.30 -2.50 -9.88
N ASN A 56 -2.36 -1.65 -10.92
CA ASN A 56 -3.39 -1.76 -11.95
C ASN A 56 -2.83 -1.71 -13.37
N LEU A 57 -3.30 -2.63 -14.21
CA LEU A 57 -2.99 -2.71 -15.63
C LEU A 57 -4.24 -2.46 -16.48
N LYS A 58 -4.06 -1.73 -17.58
CA LYS A 58 -4.98 -1.78 -18.73
C LYS A 58 -4.65 -2.98 -19.57
N CYS A 59 -5.65 -3.80 -19.87
CA CYS A 59 -5.56 -4.98 -20.70
C CYS A 59 -6.36 -4.73 -21.98
N PHE A 60 -5.71 -4.93 -23.14
CA PHE A 60 -6.31 -4.69 -24.44
C PHE A 60 -6.43 -6.00 -25.23
N ILE A 61 -7.58 -6.21 -25.88
CA ILE A 61 -7.84 -7.40 -26.70
C ILE A 61 -7.02 -7.38 -28.00
N THR A 62 -6.55 -6.22 -28.45
CA THR A 62 -5.57 -6.11 -29.55
C THR A 62 -4.58 -4.98 -29.24
N SER A 63 -3.43 -4.95 -29.91
CA SER A 63 -2.41 -3.90 -29.69
C SER A 63 -2.84 -2.50 -30.13
N GLN A 64 -3.89 -2.38 -30.95
CA GLN A 64 -4.42 -1.12 -31.48
C GLN A 64 -5.80 -0.76 -30.91
N ALA A 65 -6.35 -1.57 -30.01
CA ALA A 65 -7.64 -1.30 -29.40
C ALA A 65 -7.60 -0.02 -28.56
N THR A 66 -8.68 0.76 -28.64
CA THR A 66 -8.93 1.93 -27.79
C THR A 66 -9.61 1.54 -26.48
N GLU A 67 -10.42 0.48 -26.53
CA GLU A 67 -11.10 -0.10 -25.37
C GLU A 67 -10.15 -1.00 -24.57
N TYR A 68 -10.27 -0.92 -23.24
CA TYR A 68 -9.46 -1.69 -22.31
C TYR A 68 -10.26 -2.12 -21.09
N GLU A 69 -9.82 -3.20 -20.47
CA GLU A 69 -10.24 -3.61 -19.14
C GLU A 69 -9.17 -3.22 -18.13
N ILE A 70 -9.55 -2.81 -16.92
CA ILE A 70 -8.60 -2.58 -15.83
C ILE A 70 -8.59 -3.81 -14.93
N HIS A 71 -7.40 -4.37 -14.71
CA HIS A 71 -7.19 -5.50 -13.82
C HIS A 71 -6.18 -5.17 -12.74
N SER A 72 -6.47 -5.57 -11.50
CA SER A 72 -5.53 -5.46 -10.38
C SER A 72 -4.49 -6.56 -10.46
N THR A 73 -3.21 -6.20 -10.34
CA THR A 73 -2.08 -7.13 -10.30
C THR A 73 -1.68 -7.52 -8.89
N THR A 74 -2.15 -6.81 -7.87
CA THR A 74 -1.88 -7.16 -6.48
C THR A 74 -3.11 -7.79 -5.85
N LYS A 75 -2.87 -8.71 -4.91
CA LYS A 75 -3.93 -9.23 -4.03
C LYS A 75 -4.53 -8.05 -3.29
N ALA A 76 -5.85 -8.04 -3.16
CA ALA A 76 -6.50 -7.11 -2.26
C ALA A 76 -5.92 -7.37 -0.86
N VAL A 77 -5.24 -6.40 -0.30
CA VAL A 77 -4.81 -6.47 1.10
C VAL A 77 -6.09 -6.53 1.92
N GLN A 78 -6.36 -7.69 2.51
CA GLN A 78 -7.44 -7.81 3.47
C GLN A 78 -6.99 -7.05 4.71
N ILE A 79 -7.50 -5.83 4.87
CA ILE A 79 -7.24 -5.04 6.06
C ILE A 79 -8.08 -5.67 7.18
N THR A 80 -7.42 -6.38 8.07
CA THR A 80 -8.04 -6.84 9.32
C THR A 80 -8.12 -5.63 10.25
N LEU A 81 -9.34 -5.22 10.58
CA LEU A 81 -9.59 -4.17 11.55
C LEU A 81 -9.97 -4.79 12.88
N SER A 82 -9.52 -4.15 13.95
CA SER A 82 -9.90 -4.46 15.32
C SER A 82 -10.51 -3.24 16.01
N ILE A 83 -11.32 -3.48 17.02
CA ILE A 83 -11.92 -2.42 17.82
C ILE A 83 -10.77 -1.61 18.47
N ARG A 84 -10.86 -0.28 18.40
CA ARG A 84 -9.85 0.72 18.79
C ARG A 84 -8.69 0.94 17.82
N ASP A 85 -8.67 0.30 16.66
CA ASP A 85 -7.68 0.66 15.64
C ASP A 85 -7.87 2.10 15.17
N SER A 86 -6.76 2.79 14.96
CA SER A 86 -6.76 4.11 14.34
C SER A 86 -6.58 3.97 12.84
N ILE A 87 -7.55 4.50 12.08
CA ILE A 87 -7.60 4.41 10.63
C ILE A 87 -7.67 5.80 10.00
N THR A 88 -7.29 5.89 8.73
CA THR A 88 -7.57 7.04 7.89
C THR A 88 -8.62 6.69 6.85
N CYS A 89 -9.69 7.46 6.75
CA CYS A 89 -10.75 7.24 5.77
C CYS A 89 -11.19 8.56 5.11
N VAL A 90 -11.96 8.46 4.02
CA VAL A 90 -12.47 9.62 3.29
C VAL A 90 -13.93 9.84 3.63
N TYR A 91 -14.27 11.05 4.07
CA TYR A 91 -15.64 11.50 4.32
C TYR A 91 -15.82 12.89 3.72
N ASP A 92 -16.87 13.07 2.91
CA ASP A 92 -17.16 14.30 2.16
C ASP A 92 -15.97 14.80 1.31
N GLY A 93 -15.27 13.87 0.65
CA GLY A 93 -14.10 14.16 -0.19
C GLY A 93 -12.83 14.58 0.58
N GLN A 94 -12.85 14.57 1.91
CA GLN A 94 -11.71 14.91 2.76
C GLN A 94 -11.22 13.69 3.54
N TRP A 95 -9.91 13.64 3.83
CA TRP A 95 -9.32 12.58 4.65
C TRP A 95 -9.48 12.88 6.14
N TRP A 96 -9.88 11.88 6.92
CA TRP A 96 -10.09 11.96 8.36
C TRP A 96 -9.33 10.85 9.07
N LEU A 97 -8.77 11.16 10.23
CA LEU A 97 -8.31 10.16 11.18
C LEU A 97 -9.51 9.73 12.03
N ALA A 98 -9.69 8.44 12.25
CA ALA A 98 -10.80 7.89 13.03
C ALA A 98 -10.36 6.71 13.91
N GLU A 99 -11.08 6.45 14.99
CA GLU A 99 -10.95 5.23 15.79
C GLU A 99 -12.12 4.29 15.48
N VAL A 100 -11.84 2.99 15.30
CA VAL A 100 -12.86 1.96 15.11
C VAL A 100 -13.58 1.69 16.43
N ASN A 101 -14.91 1.88 16.45
CA ASN A 101 -15.75 1.57 17.60
C ASN A 101 -16.37 0.18 17.51
N ASP A 102 -16.80 -0.23 16.31
CA ASP A 102 -17.52 -1.48 16.08
C ASP A 102 -17.37 -1.93 14.61
N ILE A 103 -17.49 -3.24 14.36
CA ILE A 103 -17.33 -3.86 13.05
C ILE A 103 -18.51 -4.81 12.82
N SER A 104 -19.30 -4.56 11.77
CA SER A 104 -20.41 -5.44 11.39
C SER A 104 -19.99 -6.36 10.26
N GLU A 105 -19.79 -7.65 10.57
CA GLU A 105 -19.54 -8.65 9.54
C GLU A 105 -20.74 -8.88 8.61
N ILE A 106 -21.95 -8.66 9.11
CA ILE A 106 -23.21 -8.84 8.36
C ILE A 106 -23.36 -7.76 7.29
N ASN A 107 -23.19 -6.50 7.69
CA ASN A 107 -23.37 -5.35 6.79
C ASN A 107 -22.09 -5.00 6.00
N LYS A 108 -20.95 -5.59 6.39
CA LYS A 108 -19.61 -5.28 5.87
C LYS A 108 -19.27 -3.78 6.01
N ASP A 109 -19.64 -3.19 7.14
CA ASP A 109 -19.36 -1.81 7.49
C ASP A 109 -18.69 -1.68 8.87
N VAL A 110 -18.15 -0.49 9.13
CA VAL A 110 -17.37 -0.19 10.33
C VAL A 110 -17.87 1.12 10.92
N LEU A 111 -18.23 1.10 12.20
CA LEU A 111 -18.57 2.30 12.95
C LEU A 111 -17.29 2.93 13.49
N VAL A 112 -17.09 4.23 13.23
CA VAL A 112 -15.88 4.95 13.64
C VAL A 112 -16.19 6.26 14.35
N THR A 113 -15.28 6.71 15.22
CA THR A 113 -15.29 8.06 15.80
C THR A 113 -14.19 8.89 15.16
N PHE A 114 -14.54 9.98 14.48
CA PHE A 114 -13.54 10.90 13.93
C PHE A 114 -12.78 11.65 15.03
N TYR A 115 -11.47 11.75 14.86
CA TYR A 115 -10.68 12.73 15.60
C TYR A 115 -10.87 14.10 14.96
N HIS A 116 -11.33 15.08 15.73
CA HIS A 116 -11.50 16.43 15.20
C HIS A 116 -10.14 17.16 15.19
N PRO A 117 -9.79 17.88 14.11
CA PRO A 117 -8.64 18.77 14.13
C PRO A 117 -8.85 19.83 15.22
N ALA A 118 -7.89 19.98 16.13
CA ALA A 118 -7.96 20.96 17.20
C ALA A 118 -7.56 22.36 16.67
N GLY A 119 -8.46 22.99 15.89
CA GLY A 119 -8.23 24.33 15.33
C GLY A 119 -6.98 24.40 14.43
N PRO A 120 -6.24 25.52 14.38
CA PRO A 120 -5.11 25.71 13.47
C PRO A 120 -3.86 24.85 13.80
N ARG A 121 -3.96 23.88 14.72
CA ARG A 121 -2.86 22.98 15.07
C ARG A 121 -3.06 21.62 14.41
N THR A 122 -1.95 21.01 14.01
CA THR A 122 -1.83 19.67 13.40
C THR A 122 -2.11 18.51 14.37
N ALA A 123 -2.74 18.76 15.52
CA ALA A 123 -3.00 17.75 16.55
C ALA A 123 -4.47 17.30 16.49
N PHE A 124 -4.68 16.00 16.31
CA PHE A 124 -5.97 15.34 16.37
C PHE A 124 -6.31 15.01 17.83
N LYS A 125 -7.50 15.41 18.29
CA LYS A 125 -7.98 15.06 19.64
C LYS A 125 -9.24 14.20 19.55
N LYS A 126 -9.27 13.15 20.37
CA LYS A 126 -10.50 12.36 20.56
C LYS A 126 -11.51 13.24 21.26
N LYS A 127 -12.76 13.24 20.79
CA LYS A 127 -13.84 13.93 21.48
C LYS A 127 -14.14 13.13 22.76
N GLU A 128 -13.72 13.63 23.91
CA GLU A 128 -14.15 13.09 25.19
C GLU A 128 -15.65 13.36 25.34
N ASN A 129 -16.43 12.30 25.52
CA ASN A 129 -17.82 12.43 25.94
C ASN A 129 -17.81 13.09 27.32
N ARG A 130 -18.20 14.36 27.38
CA ARG A 130 -18.54 15.00 28.64
C ARG A 130 -19.78 14.28 29.18
N LEU A 131 -19.56 13.30 30.06
CA LEU A 131 -20.57 12.88 31.00
C LEU A 131 -21.08 14.15 31.70
N GLY A 132 -22.39 14.33 31.70
CA GLY A 132 -23.06 15.55 32.17
C GLY A 132 -22.50 16.07 33.48
N CYS A 133 -22.31 17.38 33.55
CA CYS A 133 -22.16 18.09 34.81
C CYS A 133 -23.55 18.24 35.47
N PRO A 134 -23.61 18.30 36.81
CA PRO A 134 -24.78 17.96 37.64
C PRO A 134 -26.02 18.82 37.41
#